data_AF-A0A535WSF7-F1
#
_entry.id   AF-A0A535WSF7-F1
#
_cell.length_a   1.000
_cell.length_b   1.000
_cell.length_c   1.000
_cell.angle_alpha   90.00
_cell.angle_beta   90.00
_cell.angle_gamma   90.00
#
_symmetry.space_group_name_H-M   'P 1'
#
loop_
_entity.id
_entity.type
_entity.pdbx_description
1 polymer ?
#
loop_
_entity_poly.entity_id
_entity_poly.type
_entity_poly.pdbx_seq_one_letter_code
_entity_poly.pdbx_strand_id
1 'polypeptide(L)'
;MPRSGLNTQAVVDAAARLADAQGLERMTLKQLAAELKVRPPSLFSHVHGSADLRRQLQLRALRLMAARVGRAAIGRAGDDAVIAAATAMRDFAREHPGLYPASLQAPPSDDAELTAAAEQFTSIFF
;
A
#
# COMPACT_ATOMS: atom_id res chain seq x y z
N MET A 1 -6.74 -1.73 -28.88
CA MET A 1 -5.98 -0.95 -27.88
C MET A 1 -4.74 -1.74 -27.50
N PRO A 2 -3.53 -1.15 -27.50
CA PRO A 2 -2.31 -1.89 -27.17
C PRO A 2 -2.39 -2.26 -25.69
N ARG A 3 -2.22 -3.54 -25.36
CA ARG A 3 -2.12 -4.01 -23.99
C ARG A 3 -0.92 -3.29 -23.37
N SER A 4 -1.16 -2.34 -22.47
CA SER A 4 -0.13 -1.88 -21.55
C SER A 4 0.49 -3.15 -20.97
N GLY A 5 1.78 -3.35 -21.21
CA GLY A 5 2.48 -4.52 -20.73
C GLY A 5 2.23 -4.64 -19.23
N LEU A 6 1.90 -5.85 -18.79
CA LEU A 6 1.81 -6.15 -17.37
C LEU A 6 3.15 -5.73 -16.73
N ASN A 7 3.09 -4.94 -15.67
CA ASN A 7 4.24 -4.53 -14.89
C ASN A 7 3.90 -4.61 -13.40
N THR A 8 4.92 -4.58 -12.56
CA THR A 8 4.77 -4.74 -11.11
C THR A 8 3.84 -3.69 -10.51
N GLN A 9 3.94 -2.44 -10.95
CA GLN A 9 3.08 -1.37 -10.45
C GLN A 9 1.60 -1.63 -10.77
N ALA A 10 1.27 -2.05 -11.99
CA ALA A 10 -0.09 -2.38 -12.40
C ALA A 10 -0.66 -3.57 -11.61
N VAL A 11 0.17 -4.57 -11.30
CA VAL A 11 -0.19 -5.71 -10.46
C VAL A 11 -0.53 -5.25 -9.04
N VAL A 12 0.33 -4.45 -8.42
CA VAL A 12 0.12 -3.94 -7.06
C VAL A 12 -1.07 -2.98 -7.00
N ASP A 13 -1.28 -2.13 -8.01
CA ASP A 13 -2.43 -1.23 -8.12
C ASP A 13 -3.75 -2.00 -8.18
N ALA A 14 -3.81 -3.07 -8.96
CA ALA A 14 -4.98 -3.94 -9.04
C ALA A 14 -5.21 -4.71 -7.74
N ALA A 15 -4.14 -5.21 -7.12
CA ALA A 15 -4.20 -5.88 -5.83
C ALA A 15 -4.68 -4.95 -4.72
N ALA A 16 -4.26 -3.68 -4.72
CA ALA A 16 -4.73 -2.66 -3.79
C ALA A 16 -6.24 -2.44 -3.90
N ARG A 17 -6.75 -2.23 -5.12
CA ARG A 17 -8.20 -2.09 -5.36
C ARG A 17 -8.97 -3.31 -4.90
N LEU A 18 -8.44 -4.50 -5.19
CA LEU A 18 -9.06 -5.75 -4.79
C LEU A 18 -9.07 -5.89 -3.26
N ALA A 19 -7.96 -5.58 -2.58
CA ALA A 19 -7.86 -5.57 -1.13
C ALA A 19 -8.86 -4.57 -0.50
N ASP A 20 -9.00 -3.37 -1.04
CA ASP A 20 -9.97 -2.37 -0.57
C ASP A 20 -11.42 -2.85 -0.75
N ALA A 21 -11.72 -3.60 -1.82
CA ALA A 21 -13.07 -4.08 -2.11
C ALA A 21 -13.51 -5.29 -1.28
N GLN A 22 -12.60 -6.23 -1.01
CA GLN A 22 -12.97 -7.52 -0.38
C GLN A 22 -12.16 -7.88 0.88
N GLY A 23 -11.20 -7.04 1.28
CA GLY A 23 -10.27 -7.27 2.37
C GLY A 23 -8.99 -7.99 1.92
N LEU A 24 -7.86 -7.60 2.52
CA LEU A 24 -6.52 -8.11 2.20
C LEU A 24 -6.41 -9.65 2.36
N GLU A 25 -6.99 -10.20 3.42
CA GLU A 25 -6.89 -11.63 3.72
C GLU A 25 -7.68 -12.52 2.75
N ARG A 26 -8.75 -11.99 2.13
CA ARG A 26 -9.58 -12.76 1.19
C ARG A 26 -9.04 -12.72 -0.23
N MET A 27 -8.01 -11.92 -0.49
CA MET A 27 -7.43 -11.75 -1.80
C MET A 27 -6.58 -12.94 -2.22
N THR A 28 -6.78 -13.41 -3.45
CA THR A 28 -6.01 -14.49 -4.06
C THR A 28 -5.35 -14.05 -5.37
N LEU A 29 -4.22 -14.69 -5.73
CA LEU A 29 -3.56 -14.48 -7.02
C LEU A 29 -4.49 -14.83 -8.21
N LYS A 30 -5.41 -15.78 -8.02
CA LYS A 30 -6.40 -16.15 -9.04
C LYS A 30 -7.37 -15.00 -9.34
N GLN A 31 -7.92 -14.38 -8.30
CA GLN A 31 -8.79 -13.20 -8.46
C GLN A 31 -8.03 -12.03 -9.08
N LEU A 32 -6.78 -11.81 -8.66
CA LEU A 32 -5.93 -10.77 -9.23
C LEU A 32 -5.65 -10.99 -10.73
N ALA A 33 -5.36 -12.22 -11.14
CA ALA A 33 -5.16 -12.56 -12.55
C ALA A 33 -6.43 -12.32 -13.37
N ALA A 34 -7.60 -12.65 -12.81
CA ALA A 34 -8.89 -12.42 -13.45
C ALA A 34 -9.19 -10.92 -13.61
N GLU A 35 -8.96 -10.11 -12.56
CA GLU A 35 -9.10 -8.65 -12.58
C GLU A 35 -8.21 -8.01 -13.66
N LEU A 36 -6.97 -8.46 -13.76
CA LEU A 36 -6.00 -7.99 -14.75
C LEU A 36 -6.22 -8.58 -16.16
N LYS A 37 -7.17 -9.51 -16.32
CA LYS A 37 -7.45 -10.22 -17.59
C LYS A 37 -6.20 -10.90 -18.17
N VAL A 38 -5.38 -11.49 -17.29
CA VAL A 38 -4.16 -12.23 -17.62
C VAL A 38 -4.24 -13.67 -17.13
N ARG A 39 -3.33 -14.52 -17.62
CA ARG A 39 -3.20 -15.89 -17.10
C ARG A 39 -2.45 -15.86 -15.76
N PRO A 40 -2.80 -16.69 -14.75
CA PRO A 40 -2.12 -16.70 -13.46
C PRO A 40 -0.58 -16.81 -13.54
N PRO A 41 0.02 -17.60 -14.46
CA PRO A 41 1.47 -17.64 -14.62
C PRO A 41 2.12 -16.30 -14.95
N SER A 42 1.40 -15.37 -15.60
CA SER A 42 1.92 -14.04 -15.95
C SER A 42 2.19 -13.16 -14.74
N LEU A 43 1.54 -13.42 -13.60
CA LEU A 43 1.79 -12.66 -12.37
C LEU A 43 3.16 -12.97 -11.76
N PHE A 44 3.68 -14.19 -11.93
CA PHE A 44 4.93 -14.62 -11.29
C PHE A 44 6.18 -13.93 -11.84
N SER A 45 6.07 -13.27 -13.00
CA SER A 45 7.12 -12.37 -13.53
C SER A 45 7.20 -11.04 -12.78
N HIS A 46 6.25 -10.74 -11.89
CA HIS A 46 6.13 -9.47 -11.17
C HIS A 46 5.99 -9.61 -9.66
N VAL A 47 5.44 -10.74 -9.19
CA VAL A 47 5.27 -11.05 -7.77
C VAL A 47 5.65 -12.50 -7.48
N HIS A 48 6.46 -12.72 -6.45
CA HIS A 48 6.95 -14.04 -6.04
C HIS A 48 6.01 -14.74 -5.07
N GLY A 49 4.72 -14.80 -5.43
CA GLY A 49 3.66 -15.41 -4.61
C GLY A 49 2.91 -14.43 -3.72
N SER A 50 2.06 -14.97 -2.83
CA SER A 50 1.17 -14.17 -1.99
C SER A 50 1.90 -13.37 -0.91
N ALA A 51 2.99 -13.91 -0.35
CA ALA A 51 3.80 -13.22 0.65
C ALA A 51 4.46 -11.98 0.06
N ASP A 52 5.11 -12.11 -1.10
CA ASP A 52 5.71 -10.98 -1.81
C ASP A 52 4.64 -9.95 -2.24
N LEU A 53 3.48 -10.39 -2.72
CA LEU A 53 2.39 -9.46 -3.04
C LEU A 53 1.91 -8.67 -1.80
N ARG A 54 1.81 -9.33 -0.63
CA ARG A 54 1.45 -8.66 0.63
C ARG A 54 2.52 -7.66 1.07
N ARG A 55 3.80 -8.02 0.97
CA ARG A 55 4.94 -7.12 1.21
C ARG A 55 4.87 -5.89 0.31
N GLN A 56 4.63 -6.07 -0.99
CA GLN A 56 4.51 -4.95 -1.93
C GLN A 56 3.30 -4.05 -1.64
N LEU A 57 2.18 -4.62 -1.19
CA LEU A 57 1.02 -3.86 -0.74
C LEU A 57 1.31 -3.06 0.54
N GLN A 58 2.03 -3.62 1.49
CA GLN A 58 2.48 -2.91 2.69
C GLN A 58 3.40 -1.74 2.35
N LEU A 59 4.39 -1.95 1.48
CA LEU A 59 5.27 -0.88 0.98
C LEU A 59 4.47 0.25 0.32
N ARG A 60 3.51 -0.12 -0.54
CA ARG A 60 2.62 0.85 -1.19
C ARG A 60 1.81 1.63 -0.15
N ALA A 61 1.21 0.93 0.81
CA ALA A 61 0.35 1.55 1.82
C ALA A 61 1.13 2.54 2.69
N LEU A 62 2.33 2.16 3.15
CA LEU A 62 3.23 3.05 3.89
C LEU A 62 3.60 4.29 3.07
N ARG A 63 4.04 4.12 1.82
CA ARG A 63 4.42 5.23 0.93
C ARG A 63 3.26 6.19 0.67
N LEU A 64 2.06 5.68 0.39
CA LEU A 64 0.87 6.50 0.16
C LEU A 64 0.45 7.26 1.42
N MET A 65 0.45 6.57 2.56
CA MET A 65 0.10 7.17 3.85
C MET A 65 1.11 8.24 4.26
N ALA A 66 2.42 7.96 4.18
CA ALA A 66 3.47 8.94 4.45
C ALA A 66 3.38 10.17 3.53
N ALA A 67 3.15 9.97 2.23
CA ALA A 67 2.98 11.09 1.32
C ALA A 67 1.73 11.93 1.64
N ARG A 68 0.61 11.29 2.03
CA ARG A 68 -0.64 12.01 2.36
C ARG A 68 -0.52 12.77 3.68
N VAL A 69 0.00 12.11 4.72
CA VAL A 69 0.17 12.68 6.06
C VAL A 69 1.24 13.78 6.04
N GLY A 70 2.38 13.53 5.38
CA GLY A 70 3.43 14.53 5.20
C GLY A 70 2.90 15.79 4.52
N ARG A 71 2.15 15.66 3.42
CA ARG A 71 1.50 16.82 2.76
C ARG A 71 0.53 17.56 3.67
N ALA A 72 -0.22 16.84 4.52
CA ALA A 72 -1.13 17.45 5.47
C ALA A 72 -0.40 18.18 6.61
N ALA A 73 0.83 17.81 6.95
CA ALA A 73 1.63 18.46 7.98
C ALA A 73 2.41 19.69 7.46
N ILE A 74 2.67 19.81 6.16
CA ILE A 74 3.44 20.94 5.59
C ILE A 74 2.85 22.28 6.02
N GLY A 75 3.72 23.15 6.55
CA GLY A 75 3.38 24.52 6.95
C GLY A 75 2.59 24.62 8.26
N ARG A 76 2.45 23.53 9.01
CA ARG A 76 1.77 23.47 10.31
C ARG A 76 2.77 23.07 11.40
N ALA A 77 2.46 23.41 12.65
CA ALA A 77 3.27 23.02 13.82
C ALA A 77 2.36 22.75 15.03
N GLY A 78 2.90 22.07 16.05
CA GLY A 78 2.18 21.76 17.28
C GLY A 78 0.87 21.02 17.03
N ASP A 79 -0.18 21.40 17.78
CA ASP A 79 -1.50 20.75 17.73
C ASP A 79 -2.12 20.75 16.33
N ASP A 80 -1.93 21.83 15.56
CA ASP A 80 -2.48 21.94 14.20
C ASP A 80 -1.85 20.91 13.24
N ALA A 81 -0.55 20.65 13.38
CA ALA A 81 0.12 19.60 12.59
C ALA A 81 -0.38 18.21 12.97
N VAL A 82 -0.56 17.95 14.27
CA VAL A 82 -1.06 16.67 14.78
C VAL A 82 -2.49 16.42 14.31
N ILE A 83 -3.38 17.41 14.42
CA ILE A 83 -4.78 17.29 14.00
C ILE A 83 -4.87 17.06 12.47
N ALA A 84 -4.05 17.77 11.69
CA ALA A 84 -4.01 17.59 10.24
C ALA A 84 -3.49 16.21 9.84
N ALA A 85 -2.42 15.74 10.48
CA ALA A 85 -1.87 14.40 10.26
C ALA A 85 -2.88 13.30 10.62
N ALA A 86 -3.51 13.38 11.79
CA ALA A 86 -4.52 12.42 12.24
C ALA A 86 -5.76 12.40 11.33
N THR A 87 -6.20 13.58 10.86
CA THR A 87 -7.28 13.70 9.88
C THR A 87 -6.92 13.02 8.56
N ALA A 88 -5.72 13.26 8.05
CA ALA A 88 -5.24 12.63 6.82
C ALA A 88 -5.13 11.10 6.94
N MET A 89 -4.66 10.59 8.08
CA MET A 89 -4.63 9.16 8.37
C MET A 89 -6.04 8.55 8.42
N ARG A 90 -6.98 9.21 9.09
CA ARG A 90 -8.38 8.77 9.18
C ARG A 90 -9.04 8.72 7.81
N ASP A 91 -8.82 9.74 6.98
CA ASP A 91 -9.40 9.80 5.64
C ASP A 91 -8.78 8.72 4.74
N PHE A 92 -7.46 8.48 4.86
CA PHE A 92 -6.80 7.36 4.19
C PHE A 92 -7.40 6.01 4.60
N ALA A 93 -7.64 5.79 5.89
CA ALA A 93 -8.25 4.56 6.38
C ALA A 93 -9.66 4.32 5.83
N ARG A 94 -10.43 5.40 5.61
CA ARG A 94 -11.77 5.34 5.01
C ARG A 94 -11.75 5.09 3.51
N GLU A 95 -10.83 5.71 2.80
CA GLU A 95 -10.68 5.55 1.34
C GLU A 95 -10.04 4.20 0.97
N HIS A 96 -9.18 3.68 1.84
CA HIS A 96 -8.41 2.46 1.61
C HIS A 96 -8.53 1.45 2.77
N PRO A 97 -9.74 0.90 3.01
CA PRO A 97 -9.98 -0.01 4.13
C PRO A 97 -9.19 -1.33 4.05
N GLY A 98 -8.71 -1.70 2.86
CA GLY A 98 -7.91 -2.90 2.64
C GLY A 98 -6.40 -2.65 2.72
N LEU A 99 -5.93 -1.50 2.24
CA LEU A 99 -4.51 -1.12 2.37
C LEU A 99 -4.15 -0.57 3.75
N TYR A 100 -5.07 0.11 4.42
CA TYR A 100 -4.77 0.71 5.72
C TYR A 100 -4.29 -0.31 6.76
N PRO A 101 -4.94 -1.47 6.94
CA PRO A 101 -4.42 -2.51 7.82
C PRO A 101 -3.02 -3.01 7.43
N ALA A 102 -2.69 -3.05 6.13
CA ALA A 102 -1.36 -3.43 5.68
C ALA A 102 -0.30 -2.43 6.18
N SER A 103 -0.61 -1.13 6.14
CA SER A 103 0.32 -0.09 6.60
C SER A 103 0.62 -0.10 8.11
N LEU A 104 -0.23 -0.76 8.91
CA LEU A 104 -0.05 -0.90 10.36
C LEU A 104 0.76 -2.13 10.77
N GLN A 105 1.08 -3.01 9.82
CA GLN A 105 1.88 -4.19 10.11
C GLN A 105 3.33 -3.79 10.39
N ALA A 106 3.92 -4.38 11.42
CA ALA A 106 5.33 -4.20 11.69
C ALA A 106 6.15 -4.78 10.52
N PRO A 107 7.15 -4.05 10.01
CA PRO A 107 8.03 -4.58 8.98
C PRO A 107 8.83 -5.77 9.55
N PRO A 108 9.08 -6.83 8.76
CA PRO A 108 10.03 -7.86 9.12
C PRO A 108 11.43 -7.26 9.35
N SER A 109 12.16 -7.76 10.35
CA SER A 109 13.49 -7.22 10.71
C SER A 109 14.55 -7.38 9.61
N ASP A 110 14.34 -8.30 8.67
CA ASP A 110 15.22 -8.56 7.53
C ASP A 110 14.80 -7.80 6.25
N ASP A 111 13.74 -7.00 6.31
CA ASP A 111 13.26 -6.18 5.19
C ASP A 111 13.64 -4.71 5.37
N ALA A 112 14.85 -4.37 4.93
CA ALA A 112 15.39 -3.02 5.03
C ALA A 112 14.54 -1.96 4.29
N GLU A 113 13.90 -2.34 3.17
CA GLU A 113 13.07 -1.41 2.39
C GLU A 113 11.76 -1.08 3.12
N LEU A 114 11.10 -2.09 3.69
CA LEU A 114 9.91 -1.88 4.50
C LEU A 114 10.23 -1.10 5.78
N THR A 115 11.36 -1.42 6.42
CA THR A 115 11.84 -0.70 7.60
C THR A 115 12.05 0.78 7.29
N ALA A 116 12.78 1.10 6.21
CA ALA A 116 13.00 2.49 5.80
C ALA A 116 11.69 3.22 5.46
N ALA A 117 10.73 2.54 4.83
CA ALA A 117 9.42 3.13 4.53
C ALA A 117 8.59 3.41 5.80
N ALA A 118 8.69 2.55 6.82
CA ALA A 118 8.05 2.76 8.11
C ALA A 118 8.70 3.91 8.89
N GLU A 119 10.04 3.99 8.88
CA GLU A 119 10.78 5.11 9.49
C GLU A 119 10.48 6.45 8.83
N GLN A 120 10.33 6.49 7.50
CA GLN A 120 9.91 7.69 6.79
C GLN A 120 8.51 8.16 7.22
N PHE A 121 7.61 7.22 7.55
CA PHE A 121 6.29 7.57 8.05
C PHE A 121 6.37 8.13 9.47
N THR A 122 7.15 7.50 10.36
CA THR A 122 7.27 7.96 11.75
C THR A 122 8.01 9.28 11.89
N SER A 123 8.96 9.58 11.01
CA SER A 123 9.70 10.86 11.00
C SER A 123 8.84 12.08 10.68
N ILE A 124 7.59 11.92 10.24
CA ILE A 124 6.67 13.05 10.05
C ILE A 124 6.26 13.65 11.41
N PHE A 125 6.33 12.88 12.49
CA PHE A 125 5.88 13.27 13.82
C PHE A 125 7.01 13.75 14.74
N PHE A 126 8.27 13.72 14.29
CA PHE A 126 9.46 14.10 15.05
C PHE A 126 10.31 15.12 14.29
#